data_AF-A0A081PC26-F1
#
_entry.id   AF-A0A081PC26-F1
#
_cell.length_a   1.000
_cell.length_b   1.000
_cell.length_c   1.000
_cell.angle_alpha   90.00
_cell.angle_beta   90.00
_cell.angle_gamma   90.00
#
_symmetry.space_group_name_H-M   'P 1'
#
loop_
_entity.id
_entity.type
_entity.pdbx_description
1 polymer ?
#
loop_
_entity_poly.entity_id
_entity_poly.type
_entity_poly.pdbx_seq_one_letter_code
_entity_poly.pdbx_strand_id
1 'polypeptide(L)' 'MIIEDSSDSGLILEYELIINYEFIGIILSYGSHVKVIKPKFLADKIAEISTRTMEQYLLH' A
#
# COMPACT_ATOMS: atom_id res chain seq x y z
N MET A 1 5.19 13.93 6.18
CA MET A 1 5.51 14.16 7.60
C MET A 1 5.56 12.81 8.31
N ILE A 2 6.52 12.64 9.21
CA ILE A 2 6.58 11.45 10.09
C ILE A 2 5.54 11.66 11.20
N ILE A 3 4.62 10.71 11.36
CA ILE A 3 3.60 10.72 12.42
C ILE A 3 4.05 9.86 13.61
N GLU A 4 4.68 8.72 13.32
CA GLU A 4 5.14 7.77 14.33
C GLU A 4 6.43 7.11 13.86
N ASP A 5 7.39 6.98 14.77
CA ASP A 5 8.64 6.25 14.56
C ASP A 5 8.89 5.42 15.82
N SER A 6 8.51 4.13 15.77
CA SER A 6 8.66 3.23 16.90
C SER A 6 9.28 1.90 16.46
N SER A 7 10.02 1.28 17.38
CA SER A 7 10.66 -0.01 17.14
C SER A 7 9.66 -1.15 16.90
N ASP A 8 8.43 -1.01 17.40
CA ASP A 8 7.41 -2.08 17.36
C ASP A 8 6.44 -1.93 16.19
N SER A 9 6.04 -0.70 15.86
CA SER A 9 5.06 -0.37 14.80
C SER A 9 5.71 0.10 13.49
N GLY A 10 7.02 0.35 13.51
CA GLY A 10 7.77 0.89 12.38
C GLY A 10 7.56 2.40 12.20
N LEU A 11 7.68 2.85 10.95
CA LEU A 11 7.59 4.25 10.56
C LEU A 11 6.25 4.55 9.88
N ILE A 12 5.45 5.43 10.47
CA ILE A 12 4.20 5.93 9.87
C ILE A 12 4.43 7.30 9.25
N LEU A 13 4.09 7.40 7.97
CA LEU A 13 4.26 8.60 7.16
C LEU A 13 2.92 9.08 6.65
N GLU A 14 2.72 10.40 6.68
CA GLU A 14 1.58 11.07 6.06
C GLU A 14 2.06 12.06 5.00
N TYR A 15 1.41 12.03 3.85
CA TYR A 15 1.74 12.89 2.72
C TYR A 15 0.46 13.42 2.07
N GLU A 16 0.54 14.66 1.59
CA GLU A 16 -0.47 15.24 0.72
C GLU A 16 -0.04 15.04 -0.73
N LEU A 17 -0.63 14.05 -1.40
CA LEU A 17 -0.25 13.62 -2.74
C LEU A 17 -1.48 13.45 -3.63
N ILE A 18 -1.30 13.66 -4.93
CA ILE A 18 -2.29 13.25 -5.93
C ILE A 18 -2.15 11.74 -6.14
N ILE A 19 -3.20 10.99 -5.83
CA ILE A 19 -3.23 9.54 -5.98
C ILE A 19 -3.42 9.21 -7.47
N ASN A 20 -2.33 8.86 -8.15
CA ASN A 20 -2.31 8.44 -9.55
C ASN A 20 -1.84 6.98 -9.69
N TYR A 21 -1.87 6.44 -10.92
CA TYR A 21 -1.47 5.06 -11.18
C TYR A 21 0.01 4.77 -10.91
N GLU A 22 0.89 5.76 -11.12
CA GLU A 22 2.33 5.60 -10.84
C GLU A 22 2.57 5.42 -9.35
N PHE A 23 1.92 6.23 -8.51
CA PHE A 23 2.02 6.12 -7.06
C PHE A 23 1.46 4.80 -6.54
N ILE A 24 0.34 4.33 -7.09
CA ILE A 24 -0.21 3.00 -6.80
C ILE A 24 0.83 1.91 -7.16
N GLY A 25 1.47 2.01 -8.32
CA GLY A 25 2.52 1.08 -8.75
C GLY A 25 3.72 1.07 -7.80
N ILE A 26 4.16 2.25 -7.34
CA ILE A 26 5.24 2.38 -6.34
C ILE A 26 4.85 1.67 -5.05
N ILE A 27 3.65 1.90 -4.52
CA ILE A 27 3.18 1.22 -3.30
C ILE A 27 3.20 -0.31 -3.47
N LEU A 28 2.66 -0.81 -4.59
CA LEU A 28 2.60 -2.25 -4.86
C LEU A 28 4.00 -2.88 -5.00
N SER A 29 4.97 -2.13 -5.52
CA SER A 29 6.34 -2.63 -5.69
C SER A 29 7.04 -2.97 -4.38
N TYR A 30 6.60 -2.39 -3.25
CA TYR A 30 7.12 -2.71 -1.92
C TYR A 30 6.54 -3.99 -1.31
N GLY A 31 5.51 -4.59 -1.92
CA GLY A 31 4.90 -5.82 -1.43
C GLY A 31 4.40 -5.70 0.01
N SER A 32 4.79 -6.65 0.87
CA SER A 32 4.35 -6.72 2.27
C SER A 32 5.05 -5.72 3.20
N HIS A 33 6.07 -4.98 2.73
CA HIS A 33 6.83 -4.05 3.56
C HIS A 33 6.12 -2.70 3.76
N VAL A 34 5.09 -2.40 2.96
CA VAL A 34 4.34 -1.15 3.03
C VAL A 34 2.85 -1.44 3.12
N LYS A 35 2.15 -0.69 3.97
CA LYS A 35 0.70 -0.76 4.13
C LYS A 35 0.10 0.63 4.08
N VAL A 36 -0.93 0.80 3.26
CA VAL A 36 -1.75 2.02 3.26
C VAL A 36 -2.72 1.96 4.45
N ILE A 37 -2.60 2.92 5.37
CA ILE A 37 -3.49 3.04 6.52
C ILE A 37 -4.72 3.87 6.14
N LYS A 38 -4.52 4.99 5.45
CA LYS A 38 -5.55 5.91 4.95
C LYS A 38 -5.07 6.54 3.62
N PRO A 39 -5.99 7.01 2.76
CA PRO A 39 -7.44 6.89 2.85
C PRO A 39 -7.93 5.47 2.55
N LYS A 40 -9.11 5.10 3.08
CA LYS A 40 -9.66 3.74 2.96
C LYS A 40 -9.78 3.26 1.52
N PHE A 41 -10.22 4.12 0.59
CA PHE A 41 -10.37 3.72 -0.81
C PHE A 41 -9.04 3.28 -1.45
N LEU A 42 -7.92 3.90 -1.06
CA LEU A 42 -6.60 3.54 -1.58
C LEU A 42 -6.14 2.22 -0.96
N ALA A 43 -6.34 2.02 0.34
CA ALA A 43 -6.05 0.75 1.00
C ALA A 43 -6.84 -0.41 0.38
N ASP A 44 -8.14 -0.22 0.15
CA ASP A 44 -9.01 -1.21 -0.48
C ASP A 44 -8.56 -1.49 -1.94
N LYS A 45 -8.09 -0.46 -2.67
CA LYS A 45 -7.57 -0.60 -4.03
C LYS A 45 -6.29 -1.44 -4.09
N ILE A 46 -5.35 -1.19 -3.18
CA ILE A 46 -4.10 -1.97 -3.09
C ILE A 46 -4.41 -3.43 -2.73
N ALA A 47 -5.33 -3.66 -1.80
CA ALA A 47 -5.76 -5.02 -1.45
C ALA A 47 -6.42 -5.75 -2.65
N GLU A 48 -7.32 -5.08 -3.37
CA GLU A 48 -7.96 -5.63 -4.59
C GLU A 48 -6.93 -6.11 -5.61
N ILE A 49 -5.91 -5.28 -5.90
CA ILE A 49 -4.88 -5.60 -6.90
C ILE A 49 -4.02 -6.78 -6.42
N SER A 50 -3.61 -6.78 -5.16
CA SER A 50 -2.82 -7.87 -4.58
C SER A 50 -3.58 -9.20 -4.59
N THR A 51 -4.87 -9.19 -4.23
CA THR A 51 -5.73 -10.38 -4.28
C THR A 51 -5.87 -10.91 -5.70
N ARG A 52 -6.20 -10.05 -6.68
CA ARG A 52 -6.29 -10.47 -8.09
C ARG A 52 -4.98 -11.04 -8.62
N THR A 53 -3.86 -10.44 -8.24
CA THR A 53 -2.53 -10.92 -8.65
C THR A 53 -2.31 -12.33 -8.10
N MET A 54 -2.57 -12.56 -6.81
CA MET A 54 -2.46 -13.88 -6.18
C MET A 54 -3.40 -14.90 -6.85
N GLU A 55 -4.65 -14.54 -7.12
CA GLU A 55 -5.61 -15.41 -7.81
C GLU A 55 -5.11 -15.83 -9.20
N GLN A 56 -4.50 -14.91 -9.96
CA GLN A 56 -3.90 -15.23 -11.26
C GLN A 56 -2.76 -16.24 -11.15
N TYR A 57 -1.94 -16.18 -10.09
CA TYR A 57 -0.88 -17.17 -9.86
C TYR A 57 -1.40 -18.53 -9.41
N LEU A 58 -2.54 -18.60 -8.72
CA LEU A 58 -3.13 -19.87 -8.27
C LEU A 58 -3.92 -20.59 -9.36
N LEU A 59 -4.41 -19.86 -10.35
CA LEU A 59 -5.17 -20.39 -11.49
C LEU A 59 -4.27 -20.92 -12.63
N HIS A 60 -2.95 -20.69 -12.55
CA HIS A 60 -1.93 -21.22 -13.46
C HIS A 60 -1.03 -22.21 -12.73
#